data_AF-D8WRQ4-F1
#
_entry.id   AF-D8WRQ4-F1
#
_cell.length_a   1.000
_cell.length_b   1.000
_cell.length_c   1.000
_cell.angle_alpha   90.00
_cell.angle_beta   90.00
_cell.angle_gamma   90.00
#
_symmetry.space_group_name_H-M   'P 1'
#
loop_
_entity.id
_entity.type
_entity.pdbx_description
1 polymer ?
#
loop_
_entity_poly.entity_id
_entity_poly.type
_entity_poly.pdbx_seq_one_letter_code
_entity_poly.pdbx_strand_id
1 'polypeptide(L)'
;GIVGVLGYGSGIIGRYIDIPDEFPGVEHFHTVRVNQPSGWFYTTAALRELCEIWDEHGSSILNVHGSTGDMIFLGTTTDQLEPCFAKLTAKGWDLGGSGSAMRTPSCCVGKARCEWSNYDTMDLCYQTTQNFQFEMHRPSFPYKFKVKCSGCPNDCVAAVARADMSVIGVWKDDIRIDQAAVKAYAAGEIKPAGGGTIYTKLDIKADVTDLCPTICMSY
;
A
#
# COMPACT_ATOMS: atom_id res chain seq x y z
N GLY A 1 -21.39 -13.36 -0.11
CA GLY A 1 -21.35 -14.54 0.78
C GLY A 1 -20.64 -14.18 2.07
N ILE A 2 -21.03 -14.81 3.17
CA ILE A 2 -20.37 -14.66 4.47
C ILE A 2 -19.59 -15.95 4.71
N VAL A 3 -18.26 -15.83 4.74
CA VAL A 3 -17.29 -16.91 4.98
C VAL A 3 -16.09 -16.30 5.69
N GLY A 4 -15.29 -17.10 6.39
CA GLY A 4 -14.13 -16.61 7.13
C GLY A 4 -13.37 -17.75 7.78
N VAL A 5 -12.48 -17.40 8.69
CA VAL A 5 -11.70 -18.32 9.52
C VAL A 5 -12.00 -18.06 11.00
N LEU A 6 -11.90 -19.09 11.83
CA LEU A 6 -12.19 -18.99 13.25
C LEU A 6 -11.29 -17.96 13.93
N GLY A 7 -11.88 -17.21 14.86
CA GLY A 7 -11.21 -16.14 15.59
C GLY A 7 -11.23 -14.78 14.88
N TYR A 8 -11.42 -14.72 13.56
CA TYR A 8 -11.44 -13.48 12.78
C TYR A 8 -12.81 -13.22 12.12
N GLY A 9 -13.27 -11.97 12.17
CA GLY A 9 -14.48 -11.50 11.48
C GLY A 9 -14.18 -10.72 10.20
N SER A 10 -12.95 -10.85 9.68
CA SER A 10 -12.34 -9.97 8.69
C SER A 10 -11.33 -10.76 7.84
N GLY A 11 -10.97 -10.24 6.67
CA GLY A 11 -9.92 -10.79 5.80
C GLY A 11 -10.41 -11.58 4.59
N ILE A 12 -11.58 -12.22 4.64
CA ILE A 12 -12.12 -13.00 3.51
C ILE A 12 -13.33 -12.30 2.87
N ILE A 13 -13.43 -12.34 1.54
CA ILE A 13 -14.61 -11.89 0.79
C ILE A 13 -15.26 -13.09 0.10
N GLY A 14 -16.39 -13.55 0.63
CA GLY A 14 -17.15 -14.65 0.04
C GLY A 14 -17.89 -14.25 -1.24
N ARG A 15 -17.60 -14.96 -2.33
CA ARG A 15 -18.26 -14.81 -3.63
C ARG A 15 -18.68 -16.17 -4.19
N TYR A 16 -19.83 -16.16 -4.86
CA TYR A 16 -20.43 -17.28 -5.57
C TYR A 16 -20.88 -16.79 -6.94
N ILE A 17 -20.78 -17.64 -7.96
CA ILE A 17 -21.36 -17.37 -9.28
C ILE A 17 -22.88 -17.61 -9.26
N ASP A 18 -23.61 -16.95 -10.14
CA ASP A 18 -25.07 -17.07 -10.30
C ASP A 18 -25.51 -18.25 -11.19
N ILE A 19 -24.60 -18.86 -11.94
CA ILE A 19 -24.82 -19.98 -12.86
C ILE A 19 -23.85 -21.16 -12.60
N PRO A 20 -23.92 -21.80 -11.41
CA PRO A 20 -22.94 -22.82 -11.00
C PRO A 20 -22.99 -24.09 -11.86
N ASP A 21 -24.13 -24.42 -12.47
CA ASP A 21 -24.24 -25.59 -13.36
C ASP A 21 -23.43 -25.43 -14.65
N GLU A 22 -23.29 -24.19 -15.16
CA GLU A 22 -22.48 -23.88 -16.34
C GLU A 22 -20.98 -23.77 -16.01
N PHE A 23 -20.64 -23.26 -14.83
CA PHE A 23 -19.27 -23.04 -14.40
C PHE A 23 -19.00 -23.60 -12.99
N PRO A 24 -19.03 -24.94 -12.82
CA PRO A 24 -18.93 -25.56 -11.51
C PRO A 24 -17.59 -25.30 -10.80
N GLY A 25 -16.50 -25.09 -11.55
CA GLY A 25 -15.18 -24.79 -10.98
C GLY A 25 -15.06 -23.45 -10.26
N VAL A 26 -16.05 -22.56 -10.40
CA VAL A 26 -16.11 -21.25 -9.71
C VAL A 26 -17.42 -21.04 -8.96
N GLU A 27 -18.13 -22.13 -8.63
CA GLU A 27 -19.31 -22.08 -7.76
C GLU A 27 -18.99 -21.30 -6.48
N HIS A 28 -17.88 -21.63 -5.84
CA HIS A 28 -17.23 -20.79 -4.83
C HIS A 28 -15.98 -20.14 -5.44
N PHE A 29 -15.85 -18.82 -5.28
CA PHE A 29 -14.68 -18.09 -5.76
C PHE A 29 -14.25 -17.00 -4.79
N HIS A 30 -13.95 -17.42 -3.56
CA HIS A 30 -13.69 -16.52 -2.44
C HIS A 30 -12.33 -15.83 -2.58
N THR A 31 -12.24 -14.59 -2.10
CA THR A 31 -11.00 -13.83 -2.08
C THR A 31 -10.41 -13.82 -0.68
N VAL A 32 -9.15 -14.25 -0.56
CA VAL A 32 -8.37 -14.17 0.68
C VAL A 32 -7.45 -12.94 0.59
N ARG A 33 -7.49 -12.06 1.59
CA ARG A 33 -6.59 -10.91 1.69
C ARG A 33 -5.43 -11.29 2.59
N VAL A 34 -4.21 -11.20 2.09
CA VAL A 34 -2.98 -11.46 2.84
C VAL A 34 -2.28 -10.14 3.10
N ASN A 35 -1.96 -9.87 4.36
CA ASN A 35 -1.34 -8.62 4.79
C ASN A 35 0.10 -8.51 4.25
N GLN A 36 0.39 -7.41 3.56
CA GLN A 36 1.67 -7.19 2.89
C GLN A 36 2.73 -6.55 3.82
N PRO A 37 4.04 -6.72 3.54
CA PRO A 37 5.07 -5.88 4.13
C PRO A 37 4.90 -4.41 3.73
N SER A 38 5.18 -3.50 4.66
CA SER A 38 5.22 -2.06 4.41
C SER A 38 6.13 -1.73 3.22
N GLY A 39 5.71 -0.81 2.35
CA GLY A 39 6.43 -0.46 1.12
C GLY A 39 6.46 -1.54 0.03
N TRP A 40 5.78 -2.67 0.21
CA TRP A 40 5.69 -3.79 -0.75
C TRP A 40 7.05 -4.34 -1.20
N PHE A 41 8.04 -4.36 -0.31
CA PHE A 41 9.32 -5.01 -0.57
C PHE A 41 9.20 -6.51 -0.32
N TYR A 42 9.62 -7.32 -1.30
CA TYR A 42 9.64 -8.77 -1.20
C TYR A 42 10.98 -9.33 -1.62
N THR A 43 11.35 -10.46 -1.02
CA THR A 43 12.35 -11.37 -1.60
C THR A 43 11.65 -12.33 -2.55
N THR A 44 12.39 -12.91 -3.49
CA THR A 44 11.82 -13.95 -4.37
C THR A 44 11.43 -15.21 -3.60
N ALA A 45 12.10 -15.50 -2.47
CA ALA A 45 11.72 -16.60 -1.58
C ALA A 45 10.33 -16.39 -0.96
N ALA A 46 10.06 -15.19 -0.43
CA ALA A 46 8.76 -14.83 0.14
C ALA A 46 7.62 -14.93 -0.90
N LEU A 47 7.86 -14.46 -2.13
CA LEU A 47 6.86 -14.55 -3.20
C LEU A 47 6.61 -16.00 -3.63
N ARG A 48 7.67 -16.80 -3.79
CA ARG A 48 7.51 -18.23 -4.15
C ARG A 48 6.75 -18.99 -3.08
N GLU A 49 7.04 -18.74 -1.80
CA GLU A 49 6.29 -19.35 -0.70
C GLU A 49 4.80 -19.00 -0.72
N LEU A 50 4.45 -17.73 -0.96
CA LEU A 50 3.05 -17.31 -1.10
C LEU A 50 2.38 -17.98 -2.31
N CYS A 51 3.08 -18.09 -3.45
CA CYS A 51 2.57 -18.82 -4.62
C CYS A 51 2.39 -20.31 -4.33
N GLU A 52 3.34 -20.98 -3.67
CA GLU A 52 3.25 -22.39 -3.32
C GLU A 52 2.04 -22.68 -2.41
N ILE A 53 1.79 -21.82 -1.41
CA ILE A 53 0.60 -21.92 -0.56
C ILE A 53 -0.67 -21.76 -1.40
N TRP A 54 -0.67 -20.79 -2.32
CA TRP A 54 -1.85 -20.47 -3.11
C TRP A 54 -2.15 -21.49 -4.22
N ASP A 55 -1.12 -22.09 -4.81
CA ASP A 55 -1.24 -23.18 -5.78
C ASP A 55 -1.87 -24.43 -5.14
N GLU A 56 -1.63 -24.67 -3.85
CA GLU A 56 -2.23 -25.80 -3.14
C GLU A 56 -3.68 -25.55 -2.69
N HIS A 57 -4.02 -24.30 -2.33
CA HIS A 57 -5.28 -23.99 -1.67
C HIS A 57 -6.23 -23.10 -2.47
N GLY A 58 -5.91 -22.74 -3.70
CA GLY A 58 -6.69 -21.78 -4.47
C GLY A 58 -6.50 -21.93 -5.97
N SER A 59 -6.84 -20.86 -6.68
CA SER A 59 -6.89 -20.81 -8.13
C SER A 59 -5.54 -20.52 -8.81
N SER A 60 -4.48 -20.27 -8.03
CA SER A 60 -3.20 -19.69 -8.50
C SER A 60 -3.32 -18.26 -9.10
N ILE A 61 -4.49 -17.63 -9.04
CA ILE A 61 -4.70 -16.27 -9.54
C ILE A 61 -4.48 -15.26 -8.42
N LEU A 62 -3.66 -14.24 -8.70
CA LEU A 62 -3.32 -13.18 -7.75
C LEU A 62 -3.76 -11.80 -8.26
N ASN A 63 -4.03 -10.88 -7.33
CA ASN A 63 -3.79 -9.45 -7.59
C ASN A 63 -2.63 -8.97 -6.72
N VAL A 64 -1.65 -8.35 -7.36
CA VAL A 64 -0.42 -7.83 -6.74
C VAL A 64 -0.37 -6.32 -7.02
N HIS A 65 -1.08 -5.48 -6.26
CA HIS A 65 -1.80 -5.72 -5.00
C HIS A 65 -3.25 -5.21 -5.07
N GLY A 66 -4.05 -5.50 -4.06
CA GLY A 66 -5.34 -4.84 -3.87
C GLY A 66 -5.16 -3.35 -3.57
N SER A 67 -6.14 -2.52 -3.96
CA SER A 67 -6.02 -1.05 -3.81
C SER A 67 -5.88 -0.53 -2.37
N THR A 68 -6.09 -1.36 -1.34
CA THR A 68 -5.80 -0.95 0.04
C THR A 68 -4.35 -1.25 0.43
N GLY A 69 -3.80 -2.36 -0.07
CA GLY A 69 -2.40 -2.76 0.10
C GLY A 69 -2.19 -4.28 0.02
N ASP A 70 -3.21 -5.05 0.38
CA ASP A 70 -3.14 -6.51 0.56
C ASP A 70 -2.66 -7.25 -0.70
N MET A 71 -1.92 -8.33 -0.51
CA MET A 71 -1.80 -9.34 -1.55
C MET A 71 -3.12 -10.10 -1.65
N ILE A 72 -3.63 -10.25 -2.86
CA ILE A 72 -4.96 -10.82 -3.09
C ILE A 72 -4.82 -12.22 -3.68
N PHE A 73 -5.23 -13.20 -2.92
CA PHE A 73 -5.41 -14.59 -3.33
C PHE A 73 -6.84 -14.72 -3.87
N LEU A 74 -7.00 -14.79 -5.20
CA LEU A 74 -8.27 -14.59 -5.89
C LEU A 74 -8.90 -15.92 -6.33
N GLY A 75 -9.79 -16.47 -5.52
CA GLY A 75 -10.58 -17.63 -5.87
C GLY A 75 -10.17 -18.89 -5.14
N THR A 76 -10.98 -19.29 -4.18
CA THR A 76 -10.91 -20.58 -3.48
C THR A 76 -12.29 -20.97 -2.96
N THR A 77 -12.43 -22.18 -2.43
CA THR A 77 -13.63 -22.75 -1.85
C THR A 77 -13.65 -22.56 -0.32
N THR A 78 -14.81 -22.74 0.31
CA THR A 78 -14.98 -22.51 1.76
C THR A 78 -14.10 -23.44 2.61
N ASP A 79 -13.98 -24.70 2.22
CA ASP A 79 -13.22 -25.74 2.92
C ASP A 79 -11.71 -25.52 2.90
N GLN A 80 -11.20 -24.71 1.95
CA GLN A 80 -9.78 -24.38 1.84
C GLN A 80 -9.36 -23.14 2.65
N LEU A 81 -10.31 -22.39 3.23
CA LEU A 81 -10.00 -21.16 3.96
C LEU A 81 -9.14 -21.41 5.21
N GLU A 82 -9.53 -22.35 6.06
CA GLU A 82 -8.79 -22.70 7.29
C GLU A 82 -7.43 -23.35 6.98
N PRO A 83 -7.31 -24.34 6.06
CA PRO A 83 -6.01 -24.87 5.66
C PRO A 83 -5.04 -23.81 5.11
N CYS A 84 -5.53 -22.93 4.24
CA CYS A 84 -4.74 -21.83 3.68
C CYS A 84 -4.24 -20.90 4.79
N PHE A 85 -5.14 -20.48 5.69
CA PHE A 85 -4.81 -19.61 6.81
C PHE A 85 -3.82 -20.24 7.78
N ALA A 86 -3.95 -21.53 8.08
CA ALA A 86 -3.01 -22.26 8.92
C ALA A 86 -1.59 -22.28 8.31
N LYS A 87 -1.47 -22.42 6.99
CA LYS A 87 -0.16 -22.36 6.32
C LYS A 87 0.42 -20.96 6.27
N LEU A 88 -0.39 -19.96 5.96
CA LEU A 88 0.04 -18.56 5.99
C LEU A 88 0.61 -18.20 7.37
N THR A 89 -0.13 -18.50 8.43
CA THR A 89 0.30 -18.20 9.81
C THR A 89 1.50 -19.01 10.26
N ALA A 90 1.63 -20.29 9.84
CA ALA A 90 2.83 -21.09 10.09
C ALA A 90 4.11 -20.49 9.44
N LYS A 91 3.96 -19.62 8.45
CA LYS A 91 5.04 -18.88 7.78
C LYS A 91 5.18 -17.44 8.24
N GLY A 92 4.38 -16.99 9.20
CA GLY A 92 4.41 -15.63 9.74
C GLY A 92 3.62 -14.61 8.91
N TRP A 93 2.83 -15.06 7.93
CA TRP A 93 1.85 -14.22 7.24
C TRP A 93 0.55 -14.20 8.02
N ASP A 94 -0.15 -13.07 7.96
CA ASP A 94 -1.51 -12.96 8.50
C ASP A 94 -2.47 -12.39 7.45
N LEU A 95 -3.76 -12.46 7.71
CA LEU A 95 -4.79 -11.90 6.84
C LEU A 95 -4.78 -10.37 6.89
N GLY A 96 -5.25 -9.77 5.81
CA GLY A 96 -5.59 -8.36 5.75
C GLY A 96 -6.93 -8.04 6.39
N GLY A 97 -7.31 -6.75 6.36
CA GLY A 97 -8.60 -6.27 6.88
C GLY A 97 -9.73 -6.22 5.85
N SER A 98 -10.96 -6.54 6.27
CA SER A 98 -12.23 -6.36 5.57
C SER A 98 -13.36 -6.00 6.56
N GLY A 99 -14.60 -5.77 6.10
CA GLY A 99 -15.73 -5.46 7.00
C GLY A 99 -15.68 -4.09 7.69
N SER A 100 -16.48 -3.92 8.75
CA SER A 100 -16.52 -2.71 9.59
C SER A 100 -15.42 -2.74 10.67
N ALA A 101 -14.19 -2.81 10.17
CA ALA A 101 -12.96 -2.95 10.94
C ALA A 101 -11.94 -1.92 10.44
N MET A 102 -10.83 -1.82 11.17
CA MET A 102 -9.63 -1.24 10.60
C MET A 102 -9.22 -2.09 9.38
N ARG A 103 -8.87 -1.42 8.27
CA ARG A 103 -8.32 -2.10 7.09
C ARG A 103 -6.81 -2.01 7.13
N THR A 104 -6.19 -2.88 6.35
CA THR A 104 -4.74 -2.96 6.20
C THR A 104 -4.12 -1.59 5.92
N PRO A 105 -3.24 -1.10 6.80
CA PRO A 105 -2.48 0.12 6.54
C PRO A 105 -1.57 -0.03 5.33
N SER A 106 -1.31 1.08 4.64
CA SER A 106 -0.28 1.14 3.60
C SER A 106 0.46 2.46 3.62
N CYS A 107 1.66 2.45 3.05
CA CYS A 107 2.57 3.60 3.05
C CYS A 107 3.26 3.77 1.70
N CYS A 108 3.79 4.97 1.43
CA CYS A 108 4.76 5.11 0.36
C CYS A 108 6.11 4.46 0.73
N VAL A 109 7.01 4.35 -0.25
CA VAL A 109 8.36 3.77 -0.07
C VAL A 109 9.19 4.47 1.01
N GLY A 110 8.84 5.71 1.36
CA GLY A 110 9.47 6.48 2.42
C GLY A 110 10.99 6.60 2.25
N LYS A 111 11.68 6.64 3.39
CA LYS A 111 13.14 6.80 3.44
C LYS A 111 13.92 5.60 2.88
N ALA A 112 13.27 4.47 2.57
CA ALA A 112 13.96 3.32 2.00
C ALA A 112 14.52 3.62 0.60
N ARG A 113 13.88 4.53 -0.16
CA ARG A 113 14.35 4.93 -1.49
C ARG A 113 13.87 6.32 -1.94
N CYS A 114 13.55 7.21 -1.01
CA CYS A 114 13.17 8.58 -1.33
C CYS A 114 13.85 9.56 -0.37
N GLU A 115 14.57 10.51 -0.94
CA GLU A 115 15.27 11.59 -0.27
C GLU A 115 14.34 12.69 0.27
N TRP A 116 13.06 12.66 -0.09
CA TRP A 116 12.04 13.63 0.37
C TRP A 116 11.23 13.15 1.58
N SER A 117 11.50 11.94 2.10
CA SER A 117 10.72 11.40 3.21
C SER A 117 11.04 12.13 4.51
N ASN A 118 10.02 12.71 5.15
CA ASN A 118 10.17 13.48 6.40
C ASN A 118 10.07 12.63 7.67
N TYR A 119 9.69 11.36 7.54
CA TYR A 119 9.68 10.39 8.64
C TYR A 119 9.80 8.96 8.09
N ASP A 120 9.89 7.98 8.98
CA ASP A 120 9.88 6.56 8.61
C ASP A 120 8.43 6.06 8.40
N THR A 121 7.96 6.17 7.15
CA THR A 121 6.59 5.75 6.79
C THR A 121 6.39 4.25 6.91
N MET A 122 7.42 3.46 6.64
CA MET A 122 7.36 2.01 6.67
C MET A 122 7.26 1.51 8.10
N ASP A 123 8.07 2.06 9.01
CA ASP A 123 7.99 1.71 10.43
C ASP A 123 6.63 2.14 11.04
N LEU A 124 6.17 3.38 10.81
CA LEU A 124 4.86 3.79 11.33
C LEU A 124 3.72 2.89 10.80
N CYS A 125 3.76 2.53 9.50
CA CYS A 125 2.81 1.62 8.90
C CYS A 125 2.84 0.26 9.59
N TYR A 126 4.04 -0.31 9.81
CA TYR A 126 4.21 -1.59 10.47
C TYR A 126 3.72 -1.56 11.93
N GLN A 127 4.16 -0.58 12.72
CA GLN A 127 3.75 -0.44 14.12
C GLN A 127 2.24 -0.24 14.26
N THR A 128 1.63 0.54 13.37
CA THR A 128 0.18 0.72 13.33
C THR A 128 -0.53 -0.60 13.05
N THR A 129 -0.06 -1.36 12.07
CA THR A 129 -0.60 -2.68 11.74
C THR A 129 -0.48 -3.65 12.93
N GLN A 130 0.65 -3.68 13.64
CA GLN A 130 0.87 -4.57 14.77
C GLN A 130 0.06 -4.16 16.02
N ASN A 131 0.00 -2.86 16.32
CA ASN A 131 -0.69 -2.36 17.52
C ASN A 131 -2.21 -2.54 17.45
N PHE A 132 -2.79 -2.50 16.24
CA PHE A 132 -4.24 -2.57 16.03
C PHE A 132 -4.70 -3.87 15.35
N GLN A 133 -4.00 -4.97 15.59
CA GLN A 133 -4.37 -6.30 15.10
C GLN A 133 -5.81 -6.67 15.50
N PHE A 134 -6.21 -6.36 16.73
CA PHE A 134 -7.56 -6.65 17.21
C PHE A 134 -8.62 -5.93 16.36
N GLU A 135 -8.48 -4.62 16.19
CA GLU A 135 -9.40 -3.77 15.42
C GLU A 135 -9.40 -4.10 13.93
N MET A 136 -8.32 -4.68 13.40
CA MET A 136 -8.23 -5.12 12.01
C MET A 136 -8.93 -6.46 11.77
N HIS A 137 -8.79 -7.39 12.71
CA HIS A 137 -9.30 -8.76 12.56
C HIS A 137 -10.69 -8.98 13.16
N ARG A 138 -11.12 -8.16 14.12
CA ARG A 138 -12.40 -8.29 14.83
C ARG A 138 -13.20 -6.99 14.67
N PRO A 139 -14.11 -6.92 13.67
CA PRO A 139 -14.90 -5.73 13.41
C PRO A 139 -15.60 -5.19 14.67
N SER A 140 -15.16 -4.03 15.14
CA SER A 140 -15.66 -3.35 16.34
C SER A 140 -16.13 -1.92 16.07
N PHE A 141 -15.99 -1.45 14.83
CA PHE A 141 -16.29 -0.08 14.45
C PHE A 141 -17.68 0.05 13.80
N PRO A 142 -18.29 1.24 13.82
CA PRO A 142 -19.54 1.48 13.10
C PRO A 142 -19.41 1.24 11.59
N TYR A 143 -18.23 1.52 11.02
CA TYR A 143 -17.94 1.23 9.62
C TYR A 143 -16.43 1.01 9.39
N LYS A 144 -16.02 0.88 8.13
CA LYS A 144 -14.61 0.67 7.76
C LYS A 144 -13.75 1.87 8.17
N PHE A 145 -12.52 1.62 8.59
CA PHE A 145 -11.54 2.67 8.88
C PHE A 145 -10.19 2.33 8.24
N LYS A 146 -9.48 3.31 7.70
CA LYS A 146 -8.21 3.12 6.99
C LYS A 146 -7.16 4.12 7.46
N VAL A 147 -5.93 3.64 7.59
CA VAL A 147 -4.74 4.46 7.84
C VAL A 147 -3.82 4.39 6.63
N LYS A 148 -3.32 5.54 6.17
CA LYS A 148 -2.27 5.60 5.15
C LYS A 148 -1.19 6.61 5.49
N CYS A 149 0.06 6.24 5.19
CA CYS A 149 1.24 7.00 5.59
C CYS A 149 2.05 7.49 4.36
N SER A 150 2.06 8.80 4.14
CA SER A 150 2.85 9.45 3.10
C SER A 150 3.99 10.27 3.68
N GLY A 151 5.21 10.05 3.20
CA GLY A 151 6.42 10.68 3.74
C GLY A 151 6.57 12.16 3.42
N CYS A 152 5.84 12.66 2.43
CA CYS A 152 5.81 14.07 2.03
C CYS A 152 4.47 14.43 1.35
N PRO A 153 4.22 15.73 1.07
CA PRO A 153 2.97 16.19 0.44
C PRO A 153 2.73 15.70 -1.00
N ASN A 154 3.71 15.10 -1.68
CA ASN A 154 3.48 14.44 -2.98
C ASN A 154 2.52 13.24 -2.88
N ASP A 155 2.31 12.73 -1.66
CA ASP A 155 1.28 11.74 -1.32
C ASP A 155 1.25 10.50 -2.23
N CYS A 156 2.39 9.84 -2.41
CA CYS A 156 2.53 8.74 -3.38
C CYS A 156 1.65 7.50 -3.08
N VAL A 157 1.12 7.33 -1.86
CA VAL A 157 0.12 6.28 -1.54
C VAL A 157 -1.34 6.79 -1.59
N ALA A 158 -1.51 8.06 -1.95
CA ALA A 158 -2.76 8.80 -2.00
C ALA A 158 -3.55 8.65 -0.69
N ALA A 159 -2.89 8.93 0.44
CA ALA A 159 -3.45 8.89 1.77
C ALA A 159 -4.67 9.80 1.86
N VAL A 160 -4.54 11.07 1.46
CA VAL A 160 -5.59 12.09 1.63
C VAL A 160 -6.91 11.69 0.98
N ALA A 161 -6.85 10.96 -0.14
CA ALA A 161 -8.02 10.57 -0.92
C ALA A 161 -8.56 9.16 -0.56
N ARG A 162 -7.78 8.31 0.10
CA ARG A 162 -8.08 6.87 0.23
C ARG A 162 -7.98 6.33 1.65
N ALA A 163 -7.77 7.19 2.64
CA ALA A 163 -7.75 6.83 4.06
C ALA A 163 -8.59 7.77 4.92
N ASP A 164 -9.20 7.21 5.95
CA ASP A 164 -9.95 7.97 6.97
C ASP A 164 -8.98 8.73 7.89
N MET A 165 -7.80 8.15 8.15
CA MET A 165 -6.68 8.81 8.82
C MET A 165 -5.46 8.86 7.90
N SER A 166 -5.11 10.07 7.48
CA SER A 166 -3.97 10.34 6.61
C SER A 166 -2.82 10.93 7.43
N VAL A 167 -1.66 10.27 7.40
CA VAL A 167 -0.43 10.78 8.03
C VAL A 167 0.50 11.27 6.94
N ILE A 168 0.68 12.58 6.83
CA ILE A 168 1.49 13.21 5.77
C ILE A 168 2.64 13.99 6.41
N GLY A 169 3.86 13.62 6.03
CA GLY A 169 5.08 14.19 6.56
C GLY A 169 5.35 15.58 6.02
N VAL A 170 5.77 16.48 6.90
CA VAL A 170 6.20 17.85 6.58
C VAL A 170 7.38 18.20 7.48
N TRP A 171 8.05 19.31 7.17
CA TRP A 171 9.09 19.90 8.00
C TRP A 171 8.60 21.25 8.55
N LYS A 172 9.33 21.82 9.51
CA LYS A 172 8.98 23.08 10.19
C LYS A 172 10.10 24.14 10.15
N ASP A 173 11.29 23.73 9.73
CA ASP A 173 12.45 24.57 9.51
C ASP A 173 12.55 25.02 8.03
N ASP A 174 13.68 25.61 7.66
CA ASP A 174 13.88 26.19 6.33
C ASP A 174 14.25 25.13 5.29
N ILE A 175 13.86 25.36 4.03
CA ILE A 175 14.35 24.56 2.90
C ILE A 175 15.87 24.79 2.77
N ARG A 176 16.62 23.69 2.70
CA ARG A 176 18.08 23.72 2.49
C ARG A 176 18.39 24.00 1.02
N ILE A 177 19.16 25.06 0.74
CA ILE A 177 19.47 25.51 -0.62
C ILE A 177 20.98 25.40 -0.88
N ASP A 178 21.36 24.58 -1.87
CA ASP A 178 22.72 24.53 -2.40
C ASP A 178 22.85 25.45 -3.62
N GLN A 179 23.50 26.60 -3.42
CA GLN A 179 23.69 27.60 -4.47
C GLN A 179 24.58 27.13 -5.63
N ALA A 180 25.47 26.15 -5.42
CA ALA A 180 26.26 25.57 -6.50
C ALA A 180 25.37 24.70 -7.40
N ALA A 181 24.50 23.88 -6.81
CA ALA A 181 23.53 23.09 -7.55
C ALA A 181 22.53 23.98 -8.31
N VAL A 182 22.04 25.06 -7.70
CA VAL A 182 21.15 26.04 -8.37
C VAL A 182 21.82 26.60 -9.65
N LYS A 183 23.10 26.99 -9.57
CA LYS A 183 23.85 27.44 -10.75
C LYS A 183 23.99 26.36 -11.82
N ALA A 184 24.25 25.12 -11.42
CA ALA A 184 24.35 23.99 -12.35
C ALA A 184 23.02 23.70 -13.08
N TYR A 185 21.87 23.81 -12.39
CA TYR A 185 20.55 23.77 -13.03
C TYR A 185 20.35 24.95 -14.01
N ALA A 186 20.71 26.17 -13.59
CA ALA A 186 20.61 27.37 -14.43
C ALA A 186 21.52 27.32 -15.68
N ALA A 187 22.64 26.60 -15.59
CA ALA A 187 23.56 26.36 -16.69
C ALA A 187 23.10 25.20 -17.61
N GLY A 188 22.14 24.38 -17.17
CA GLY A 188 21.69 23.18 -17.89
C GLY A 188 22.61 21.97 -17.72
N GLU A 189 23.52 22.00 -16.74
CA GLU A 189 24.39 20.87 -16.40
C GLU A 189 23.60 19.76 -15.71
N ILE A 190 22.60 20.14 -14.90
CA ILE A 190 21.66 19.22 -14.27
C ILE A 190 20.29 19.34 -14.93
N LYS A 191 19.72 18.20 -15.34
CA LYS A 191 18.39 18.15 -15.94
C LYS A 191 17.29 18.33 -14.89
N PRO A 192 16.22 19.08 -15.19
CA PRO A 192 15.06 19.21 -14.31
C PRO A 192 14.33 17.87 -14.14
N ALA A 193 13.50 17.77 -13.08
CA ALA A 193 12.67 16.59 -12.77
C ALA A 193 13.44 15.25 -12.77
N GLY A 194 14.69 15.24 -12.30
CA GLY A 194 15.54 14.05 -12.28
C GLY A 194 15.85 13.47 -13.67
N GLY A 195 15.71 14.28 -14.73
CA GLY A 195 15.86 13.83 -16.12
C GLY A 195 14.60 13.22 -16.74
N GLY A 196 13.46 13.20 -16.03
CA GLY A 196 12.18 12.69 -16.54
C GLY A 196 11.43 13.65 -17.47
N THR A 197 12.03 14.77 -17.84
CA THR A 197 11.44 15.80 -18.71
C THR A 197 12.16 15.90 -20.05
N ILE A 198 11.42 16.33 -21.09
CA ILE A 198 11.97 16.58 -22.42
C ILE A 198 12.79 17.87 -22.49
N TYR A 199 12.63 18.76 -21.50
CA TYR A 199 13.35 20.03 -21.47
C TYR A 199 14.81 19.80 -21.05
N THR A 200 15.72 20.35 -21.84
CA THR A 200 17.17 20.22 -21.62
C THR A 200 17.69 21.16 -20.54
N LYS A 201 16.96 22.25 -20.27
CA LYS A 201 17.37 23.31 -19.35
C LYS A 201 16.16 23.76 -18.52
N LEU A 202 16.39 24.02 -17.24
CA LEU A 202 15.41 24.60 -16.33
C LEU A 202 15.45 26.13 -16.45
N ASP A 203 14.30 26.76 -16.67
CA ASP A 203 14.14 28.20 -16.45
C ASP A 203 13.72 28.41 -15.00
N ILE A 204 14.66 28.80 -14.14
CA ILE A 204 14.39 28.94 -12.69
C ILE A 204 13.26 29.94 -12.43
N LYS A 205 13.12 30.98 -13.25
CA LYS A 205 12.07 31.96 -13.05
C LYS A 205 10.72 31.39 -13.46
N ALA A 206 10.60 30.96 -14.70
CA ALA A 206 9.33 30.52 -15.27
C ALA A 206 8.84 29.18 -14.68
N ASP A 207 9.76 28.26 -14.36
CA ASP A 207 9.43 26.89 -13.97
C ASP A 207 9.45 26.67 -12.44
N VAL A 208 9.94 27.64 -11.65
CA VAL A 208 10.03 27.50 -10.18
C VAL A 208 9.46 28.72 -9.46
N THR A 209 10.07 29.91 -9.60
CA THR A 209 9.67 31.06 -8.77
C THR A 209 8.29 31.58 -9.13
N ASP A 210 7.97 31.68 -10.43
CA ASP A 210 6.68 32.17 -10.92
C ASP A 210 5.55 31.14 -10.67
N LEU A 211 5.91 29.87 -10.40
CA LEU A 211 4.97 28.79 -10.04
C LEU A 211 4.84 28.57 -8.54
N CYS A 212 5.62 29.28 -7.71
CA CYS A 212 5.52 29.17 -6.26
C CYS A 212 4.13 29.66 -5.80
N PRO A 213 3.30 28.80 -5.17
CA PRO A 213 1.91 29.14 -4.87
C PRO A 213 1.74 30.28 -3.86
N THR A 214 2.76 30.54 -3.05
CA THR A 214 2.79 31.62 -2.05
C THR A 214 3.66 32.80 -2.47
N ILE A 215 4.32 32.73 -3.64
CA ILE A 215 5.21 33.79 -4.15
C ILE A 215 6.29 34.16 -3.12
N CYS A 216 6.80 33.17 -2.37
CA CYS A 216 7.82 33.39 -1.33
C CYS A 216 9.25 33.15 -1.81
N MET A 217 9.44 32.74 -3.07
CA MET A 217 10.75 32.48 -3.68
C MET A 217 11.20 33.68 -4.51
N SER A 218 12.51 33.91 -4.56
CA SER A 218 13.15 34.89 -5.42
C SER A 218 14.42 34.32 -6.06
N TYR A 219 14.70 34.73 -7.30
CA TYR A 219 15.87 34.36 -8.09
C TYR A 219 16.41 35.59 -8.82
#